data_AF-A0A2R6WGX7-F1
#
_entry.id   AF-A0A2R6WGX7-F1
#
_cell.length_a   1.000
_cell.length_b   1.000
_cell.length_c   1.000
_cell.angle_alpha   90.00
_cell.angle_beta   90.00
_cell.angle_gamma   90.00
#
_symmetry.space_group_name_H-M   'P 1'
#
loop_
_entity.id
_entity.type
_entity.pdbx_description
1 polymer ?
#
loop_
_entity_poly.entity_id
_entity_poly.type
_entity_poly.pdbx_seq_one_letter_code
_entity_poly.pdbx_strand_id
1 'polypeptide(L)'
;MAAKRQTLYKTEYSLEFGVKVCERDAVLNVIVSASCLFSIHFGREEQIGAKQSCTVNIMYFNKPLRADTYRRHMVSHHPGRWKEYSELTPTEKTVFFDDNAHVIHRNTIKSHFFGAQVPLHLFVNKPIVDVIIREMLFHLNDSNDEITKEHALNIFEDVINRLEANAIADDDNDFVADRYRIDLKNPAQFNLIADYLSVSASFRMTSRILMMTKERTGLTSIGSTSEGKVTSYAHFICALNLQTLLELLSQVWTFLIAMDICHTGEQIFLPACRTLDILALRKMTDRVQGVATRFQQAALPGFYRLWCGLHQLDIKLQAFFAALMDEQFYSDLTSLISYLKRQQNLILDMQTKAKTVANTRWKSMSKVSGWFKVHCVAMHVYLDLKKPACASNPAWWIVIMFIEKLSAEATLTFRSLEGLTSLVSQQREGILNLNSTYALLSDDSQFLLKLTDMQAMLDDLGSFVLDRIQEAGVEVMAEVMKDFATCSVNLIADVITIIVELDYSNEAASEMPPVLPHQLVALRGREFAQGILPAKQFSRMQAIKFN
;
A
#
# COMPACT_ATOMS: atom_id res chain seq x y z
N MET A 1 38.09 -38.33 15.47
CA MET A 1 36.91 -37.91 16.26
C MET A 1 35.91 -39.07 16.30
N ALA A 2 35.54 -39.54 17.49
CA ALA A 2 34.67 -40.71 17.64
C ALA A 2 33.26 -40.43 17.10
N ALA A 3 32.71 -41.36 16.29
CA ALA A 3 31.35 -41.28 15.78
C ALA A 3 30.35 -41.12 16.93
N LYS A 4 29.54 -40.03 16.91
CA LYS A 4 28.45 -39.84 17.87
C LYS A 4 27.47 -41.01 17.73
N ARG A 5 27.50 -41.96 18.68
CA ARG A 5 26.53 -43.06 18.82
C ARG A 5 25.11 -42.51 18.66
N GLN A 6 24.44 -42.84 17.56
CA GLN A 6 23.00 -42.63 17.39
C GLN A 6 22.30 -43.59 18.35
N THR A 7 21.80 -43.08 19.46
CA THR A 7 20.94 -43.85 20.37
C THR A 7 19.53 -43.84 19.76
N LEU A 8 19.12 -44.96 19.17
CA LEU A 8 17.78 -45.16 18.64
C LEU A 8 16.77 -45.23 19.80
N TYR A 9 15.59 -44.66 19.58
CA TYR A 9 14.48 -44.78 20.52
C TYR A 9 14.08 -46.26 20.68
N LYS A 10 13.98 -46.74 21.93
CA LYS A 10 13.45 -48.07 22.23
C LYS A 10 11.95 -47.97 22.52
N THR A 11 11.16 -48.87 21.94
CA THR A 11 9.69 -48.89 22.14
C THR A 11 9.31 -49.00 23.63
N GLU A 12 10.14 -49.68 24.42
CA GLU A 12 10.04 -49.82 25.88
C GLU A 12 10.01 -48.48 26.62
N TYR A 13 10.63 -47.43 26.07
CA TYR A 13 10.71 -46.11 26.71
C TYR A 13 9.35 -45.45 26.90
N SER A 14 8.38 -45.77 26.04
CA SER A 14 7.03 -45.20 26.14
C SER A 14 6.38 -45.56 27.48
N LEU A 15 6.55 -46.81 27.92
CA LEU A 15 6.04 -47.34 29.18
C LEU A 15 7.01 -47.13 30.35
N GLU A 16 8.32 -47.23 30.12
CA GLU A 16 9.31 -47.07 31.18
C GLU A 16 9.33 -45.63 31.73
N PHE A 17 9.22 -44.64 30.84
CA PHE A 17 9.35 -43.22 31.19
C PHE A 17 8.06 -42.41 31.06
N GLY A 18 6.95 -43.02 30.65
CA GLY A 18 5.69 -42.30 30.41
C GLY A 18 5.86 -41.22 29.34
N VAL A 19 6.36 -41.62 28.17
CA VAL A 19 6.55 -40.72 27.00
C VAL A 19 5.78 -41.21 25.79
N LYS A 20 5.33 -40.29 24.94
CA LYS A 20 4.58 -40.60 23.72
C LYS A 20 5.34 -40.13 22.49
N VAL A 21 5.48 -41.00 21.50
CA VAL A 21 6.08 -40.64 20.19
C VAL A 21 5.23 -39.57 19.51
N CYS A 22 5.85 -38.47 19.10
CA CYS A 22 5.16 -37.35 18.46
C CYS A 22 5.42 -37.27 16.96
N GLU A 23 6.64 -37.56 16.53
CA GLU A 23 7.06 -37.33 15.14
C GLU A 23 8.05 -38.40 14.69
N ARG A 24 7.90 -38.80 13.43
CA ARG A 24 8.81 -39.70 12.73
C ARG A 24 9.35 -39.00 11.50
N ASP A 25 10.61 -39.26 11.22
CA ASP A 25 11.27 -38.83 9.98
C ASP A 25 10.48 -39.37 8.77
N ALA A 26 10.08 -38.49 7.86
CA ALA A 26 9.19 -38.83 6.76
C ALA A 26 9.80 -39.82 5.75
N VAL A 27 11.14 -39.90 5.69
CA VAL A 27 11.86 -40.73 4.71
C VAL A 27 12.34 -42.03 5.35
N LEU A 28 12.87 -41.95 6.57
CA LEU A 28 13.48 -43.09 7.26
C LEU A 28 12.54 -43.76 8.28
N ASN A 29 11.37 -43.18 8.56
CA ASN A 29 10.38 -43.61 9.55
C ASN A 29 10.96 -43.75 10.99
N VAL A 30 12.10 -43.11 11.26
CA VAL A 30 12.77 -43.12 12.56
C VAL A 30 12.15 -42.07 13.47
N ILE A 31 11.89 -42.41 14.72
CA ILE A 31 11.35 -41.47 15.73
C ILE A 31 12.32 -40.31 15.95
N VAL A 32 11.84 -39.07 15.75
CA VAL A 32 12.63 -37.83 15.91
C VAL A 32 12.25 -37.05 17.15
N SER A 33 11.02 -37.19 17.64
CA SER A 33 10.57 -36.54 18.86
C SER A 33 9.59 -37.38 19.68
N ALA A 34 9.62 -37.18 21.01
CA ALA A 34 8.68 -37.75 21.96
C ALA A 34 8.26 -36.69 23.00
N SER A 35 7.02 -36.72 23.48
CA SER A 35 6.52 -35.82 24.52
C SER A 35 6.38 -36.51 25.87
N CYS A 36 6.43 -35.72 26.94
CA CYS A 36 6.20 -36.17 28.31
C CYS A 36 4.69 -36.32 28.60
N LEU A 37 4.21 -37.52 28.96
CA LEU A 37 2.80 -37.73 29.33
C LEU A 37 2.43 -37.00 30.63
N PHE A 38 3.34 -36.90 31.60
CA PHE A 38 3.08 -36.13 32.83
C PHE A 38 2.82 -34.64 32.57
N SER A 39 3.61 -34.00 31.70
CA SER A 39 3.35 -32.62 31.27
C SER A 39 2.04 -32.46 30.50
N ILE A 40 1.57 -33.50 29.80
CA ILE A 40 0.31 -33.49 29.05
C ILE A 40 -0.89 -33.60 29.99
N HIS A 41 -0.83 -34.52 30.97
CA HIS A 41 -1.97 -34.84 31.83
C HIS A 41 -2.03 -34.00 33.10
N PHE A 42 -0.88 -33.63 33.68
CA PHE A 42 -0.81 -33.02 35.01
C PHE A 42 -0.16 -31.63 35.04
N GLY A 43 0.55 -31.24 33.98
CA GLY A 43 1.34 -30.00 33.99
C GLY A 43 2.58 -30.12 34.89
N ARG A 44 3.22 -29.00 35.25
CA ARG A 44 4.41 -28.99 36.13
C ARG A 44 3.99 -28.96 37.60
N GLU A 45 4.58 -29.82 38.43
CA GLU A 45 4.36 -29.81 39.88
C GLU A 45 5.02 -28.59 40.55
N GLU A 46 4.32 -27.96 41.49
CA GLU A 46 4.83 -26.82 42.26
C GLU A 46 5.98 -27.24 43.18
N GLN A 47 7.07 -26.48 43.15
CA GLN A 47 8.16 -26.63 44.11
C GLN A 47 7.88 -25.76 45.34
N ILE A 48 8.03 -26.34 46.54
CA ILE A 48 7.80 -25.67 47.82
C ILE A 48 8.68 -24.41 47.89
N GLY A 49 8.07 -23.22 47.81
CA GLY A 49 8.73 -21.91 47.89
C GLY A 49 8.72 -21.04 46.62
N ALA A 50 8.08 -21.44 45.52
CA ALA A 50 8.04 -20.66 44.28
C ALA A 50 7.05 -19.47 44.34
N LYS A 51 7.50 -18.27 43.91
CA LYS A 51 6.72 -17.01 43.88
C LYS A 51 5.99 -16.72 42.55
N GLN A 52 5.94 -17.66 41.60
CA GLN A 52 5.28 -17.49 40.29
C GLN A 52 4.37 -18.67 39.95
N SER A 53 3.22 -18.37 39.33
CA SER A 53 2.24 -19.35 38.85
C SER A 53 2.84 -20.33 37.84
N CYS A 54 2.52 -21.62 37.96
CA CYS A 54 3.04 -22.72 37.15
C CYS A 54 2.71 -22.58 35.65
N THR A 55 3.73 -22.71 34.79
CA THR A 55 3.57 -22.74 33.33
C THR A 55 3.02 -24.08 32.83
N VAL A 56 1.95 -24.06 32.02
CA VAL A 56 1.28 -25.26 31.45
C VAL A 56 1.93 -25.74 30.13
N ASN A 57 3.26 -25.62 30.01
CA ASN A 57 3.98 -25.98 28.79
C ASN A 57 4.30 -27.49 28.76
N ILE A 58 4.02 -28.14 27.63
CA ILE A 58 4.33 -29.56 27.39
C ILE A 58 5.81 -29.70 27.04
N MET A 59 6.52 -30.62 27.69
CA MET A 59 7.90 -30.94 27.36
C MET A 59 7.96 -31.88 26.14
N TYR A 60 8.77 -31.50 25.15
CA TYR A 60 9.13 -32.32 23.99
C TYR A 60 10.62 -32.64 24.02
N PHE A 61 10.96 -33.90 23.78
CA PHE A 61 12.31 -34.40 23.66
C PHE A 61 12.65 -34.61 22.18
N ASN A 62 13.73 -34.00 21.72
CA ASN A 62 14.27 -34.16 20.38
C ASN A 62 15.55 -35.02 20.42
N LYS A 63 16.01 -35.53 19.27
CA LYS A 63 17.26 -36.31 19.16
C LYS A 63 18.44 -35.55 19.82
N PRO A 64 19.33 -36.23 20.59
CA PRO A 64 19.35 -37.66 20.88
C PRO A 64 18.39 -38.07 22.02
N LEU A 65 17.54 -39.06 21.73
CA LEU A 65 16.48 -39.58 22.61
C LEU A 65 17.06 -40.56 23.65
N ARG A 66 17.68 -40.01 24.69
CA ARG A 66 18.38 -40.78 25.74
C ARG A 66 17.52 -40.96 27.00
N ALA A 67 17.59 -42.16 27.59
CA ALA A 67 16.93 -42.51 28.85
C ALA A 67 17.24 -41.51 29.99
N ASP A 68 18.50 -41.08 30.11
CA ASP A 68 18.93 -40.13 31.15
C ASP A 68 18.22 -38.78 31.05
N THR A 69 17.90 -38.34 29.82
CA THR A 69 17.21 -37.08 29.57
C THR A 69 15.76 -37.16 30.05
N TYR A 70 15.08 -38.29 29.79
CA TYR A 70 13.73 -38.53 30.28
C TYR A 70 13.72 -38.55 31.82
N ARG A 71 14.57 -39.38 32.44
CA ARG A 71 14.65 -39.51 33.90
C ARG A 71 14.92 -38.19 34.59
N ARG A 72 15.87 -37.39 34.08
CA ARG A 72 16.19 -36.07 34.66
C ARG A 72 15.00 -35.11 34.60
N HIS A 73 14.25 -35.10 33.49
CA HIS A 73 13.05 -34.27 33.38
C HIS A 73 11.98 -34.71 34.38
N MET A 74 11.68 -36.02 34.45
CA MET A 74 10.64 -36.53 35.36
C MET A 74 10.95 -36.23 36.83
N VAL A 75 12.19 -36.46 37.27
CA VAL A 75 12.60 -36.19 38.66
C VAL A 75 12.57 -34.69 38.99
N SER A 76 12.85 -33.81 38.03
CA SER A 76 12.92 -32.36 38.29
C SER A 76 11.59 -31.63 38.16
N HIS A 77 10.70 -32.09 37.27
CA HIS A 77 9.45 -31.40 36.93
C HIS A 77 8.19 -32.11 37.42
N HIS A 78 8.28 -33.42 37.72
CA HIS A 78 7.16 -34.28 38.17
C HIS A 78 7.57 -35.18 39.35
N PRO A 79 8.26 -34.70 40.40
CA PRO A 79 8.87 -35.56 41.42
C PRO A 79 7.87 -36.46 42.15
N GLY A 80 6.65 -35.99 42.45
CA GLY A 80 5.62 -36.75 43.14
C GLY A 80 5.02 -37.84 42.26
N ARG A 81 4.48 -37.45 41.10
CA ARG A 81 3.84 -38.38 40.16
C ARG A 81 4.83 -39.35 39.51
N TRP A 82 6.08 -38.93 39.30
CA TRP A 82 7.12 -39.82 38.81
C TRP A 82 7.44 -40.92 39.83
N LYS A 83 7.50 -40.58 41.13
CA LYS A 83 7.74 -41.57 42.19
C LYS A 83 6.62 -42.62 42.19
N GLU A 84 5.37 -42.17 42.22
CA GLU A 84 4.17 -43.02 42.12
C GLU A 84 4.22 -43.92 40.88
N TYR A 85 4.45 -43.35 39.70
CA TYR A 85 4.51 -44.10 38.45
C TYR A 85 5.67 -45.10 38.39
N SER A 86 6.84 -44.75 38.92
CA SER A 86 8.04 -45.58 38.82
C SER A 86 7.91 -46.91 39.57
N GLU A 87 7.11 -46.94 40.63
CA GLU A 87 6.87 -48.08 41.52
C GLU A 87 5.76 -49.02 40.99
N LEU A 88 4.99 -48.61 39.97
CA LEU A 88 3.91 -49.40 39.38
C LEU A 88 4.41 -50.56 38.52
N THR A 89 3.61 -51.62 38.47
CA THR A 89 3.80 -52.74 37.56
C THR A 89 3.54 -52.33 36.10
N PRO A 90 4.08 -53.04 35.09
CA PRO A 90 3.86 -52.71 33.68
C PRO A 90 2.38 -52.63 33.28
N THR A 91 1.53 -53.47 33.87
CA THR A 91 0.08 -53.50 33.60
C THR A 91 -0.64 -52.30 34.23
N GLU A 92 -0.17 -51.82 35.39
CA GLU A 92 -0.72 -50.60 36.01
C GLU A 92 -0.26 -49.34 35.26
N LYS A 93 0.98 -49.34 34.76
CA LYS A 93 1.53 -48.24 33.94
C LYS A 93 0.77 -48.01 32.64
N THR A 94 0.13 -49.04 32.07
CA THR A 94 -0.67 -48.89 30.84
C THR A 94 -1.97 -48.11 31.07
N VAL A 95 -2.55 -48.16 32.28
CA VAL A 95 -3.84 -47.50 32.61
C VAL A 95 -3.66 -46.23 33.46
N PHE A 96 -2.47 -45.99 34.02
CA PHE A 96 -2.18 -44.85 34.90
C PHE A 96 -2.57 -43.46 34.35
N PHE A 97 -2.40 -43.25 33.03
CA PHE A 97 -2.76 -41.98 32.36
C PHE A 97 -4.20 -41.95 31.84
N ASP A 98 -4.86 -43.12 31.77
CA ASP A 98 -6.25 -43.27 31.33
C ASP A 98 -7.23 -43.04 32.49
N ASP A 99 -6.93 -43.57 33.69
CA ASP A 99 -7.80 -43.46 34.87
C ASP A 99 -7.76 -42.06 35.54
N ASN A 100 -6.68 -41.31 35.36
CA ASN A 100 -6.48 -39.97 35.96
C ASN A 100 -6.79 -38.80 34.98
N ALA A 101 -7.57 -39.06 33.93
CA ALA A 101 -7.64 -38.19 32.77
C ALA A 101 -8.64 -37.02 32.89
N HIS A 102 -8.17 -35.85 33.34
CA HIS A 102 -8.70 -34.60 32.77
C HIS A 102 -8.10 -34.43 31.37
N VAL A 103 -8.73 -35.06 30.37
CA VAL A 103 -8.33 -34.92 28.97
C VAL A 103 -8.56 -33.48 28.53
N ILE A 104 -7.51 -32.64 28.55
CA ILE A 104 -7.51 -31.42 27.76
C ILE A 104 -7.35 -31.85 26.30
N HIS A 105 -8.48 -32.04 25.60
CA HIS A 105 -8.51 -32.42 24.20
C HIS A 105 -7.90 -31.30 23.33
N ARG A 106 -6.58 -31.31 23.15
CA ARG A 106 -5.88 -30.47 22.17
C ARG A 106 -5.59 -31.32 20.93
N ASN A 107 -6.48 -31.19 19.94
CA ASN A 107 -6.50 -31.91 18.68
C ASN A 107 -5.11 -32.17 18.06
N THR A 108 -4.77 -33.46 17.96
CA THR A 108 -3.61 -34.07 17.28
C THR A 108 -3.69 -34.01 15.75
N ILE A 109 -4.73 -33.40 15.18
CA ILE A 109 -4.89 -33.23 13.73
C ILE A 109 -3.85 -32.22 13.15
N LYS A 110 -3.21 -31.40 13.98
CA LYS A 110 -2.33 -30.31 13.53
C LYS A 110 -1.06 -30.74 12.80
N SER A 111 -0.56 -31.96 13.03
CA SER A 111 0.65 -32.46 12.36
C SER A 111 0.42 -32.87 10.91
N HIS A 112 -0.83 -33.08 10.50
CA HIS A 112 -1.16 -33.52 9.14
C HIS A 112 -1.49 -32.37 8.17
N PHE A 113 -1.91 -31.21 8.66
CA PHE A 113 -2.32 -30.09 7.80
C PHE A 113 -1.18 -29.13 7.43
N PHE A 114 -0.11 -29.07 8.23
CA PHE A 114 1.08 -28.27 7.94
C PHE A 114 2.30 -29.15 8.23
N GLY A 115 2.87 -29.75 7.18
CA GLY A 115 4.14 -30.48 7.28
C GLY A 115 5.26 -29.59 7.84
N ALA A 116 6.41 -30.18 8.16
CA ALA A 116 7.58 -29.45 8.65
C ALA A 116 7.87 -28.26 7.72
N GLN A 117 7.69 -27.03 8.22
CA GLN A 117 7.93 -25.83 7.42
C GLN A 117 9.42 -25.76 7.13
N VAL A 118 9.80 -25.93 5.87
CA VAL A 118 11.18 -25.77 5.42
C VAL A 118 11.45 -24.27 5.31
N PRO A 119 12.46 -23.73 6.01
CA PRO A 119 12.86 -22.34 5.82
C PRO A 119 13.17 -22.06 4.35
N LEU A 120 12.67 -20.94 3.83
CA LEU A 120 12.84 -20.57 2.43
C LEU A 120 13.87 -19.43 2.32
N HIS A 121 14.87 -19.64 1.48
CA HIS A 121 15.84 -18.61 1.12
C HIS A 121 15.46 -18.06 -0.25
N LEU A 122 15.16 -16.76 -0.31
CA LEU A 122 14.85 -16.06 -1.55
C LEU A 122 15.93 -15.02 -1.85
N PHE A 123 16.10 -14.69 -3.12
CA PHE A 123 17.15 -13.76 -3.56
C PHE A 123 16.55 -12.59 -4.32
N VAL A 124 17.10 -11.40 -4.10
CA VAL A 124 16.71 -10.16 -4.79
C VAL A 124 17.96 -9.40 -5.20
N ASN A 125 17.99 -8.86 -6.42
CA ASN A 125 19.10 -8.06 -6.92
C ASN A 125 19.31 -6.80 -6.05
N LYS A 126 20.57 -6.49 -5.70
CA LYS A 126 20.90 -5.33 -4.85
C LYS A 126 20.33 -4.00 -5.34
N PRO A 127 20.36 -3.66 -6.64
CA PRO A 127 19.74 -2.43 -7.14
C PRO A 127 18.26 -2.28 -6.79
N ILE A 128 17.50 -3.38 -6.68
CA ILE A 128 16.09 -3.31 -6.27
C ILE A 128 15.99 -2.84 -4.83
N VAL A 129 16.84 -3.33 -3.94
CA VAL A 129 16.80 -2.97 -2.52
C VAL A 129 17.44 -1.59 -2.29
N ASP A 130 18.62 -1.36 -2.85
CA ASP A 130 19.44 -0.16 -2.57
C ASP A 130 18.96 1.09 -3.30
N VAL A 131 18.35 0.94 -4.47
CA VAL A 131 17.86 2.07 -5.28
C VAL A 131 16.36 2.22 -5.15
N ILE A 132 15.59 1.13 -5.27
CA ILE A 132 14.12 1.20 -5.27
C ILE A 132 13.59 1.20 -3.83
N ILE A 133 13.85 0.17 -3.03
CA ILE A 133 13.30 0.07 -1.66
C ILE A 133 13.86 1.16 -0.73
N ARG A 134 15.17 1.39 -0.74
CA ARG A 134 15.83 2.39 0.12
C ARG A 134 15.43 3.82 -0.21
N GLU A 135 15.50 4.21 -1.49
CA GLU A 135 15.35 5.61 -1.87
C GLU A 135 13.90 6.01 -2.16
N MET A 136 13.01 5.06 -2.50
CA MET A 136 11.63 5.39 -2.90
C MET A 136 10.62 5.24 -1.76
N LEU A 137 10.84 4.31 -0.82
CA LEU A 137 9.91 4.06 0.29
C LEU A 137 10.12 4.99 1.49
N PHE A 138 11.32 5.55 1.70
CA PHE A 138 11.69 6.32 2.90
C PHE A 138 12.14 7.77 2.60
N HIS A 139 11.84 8.75 3.48
CA HIS A 139 12.01 10.20 3.23
C HIS A 139 13.38 10.76 3.67
N LEU A 140 13.87 11.84 3.05
CA LEU A 140 15.06 12.60 3.51
C LEU A 140 14.71 13.72 4.53
N ASN A 141 13.44 14.15 4.61
CA ASN A 141 13.02 15.27 5.47
C ASN A 141 12.29 14.86 6.76
N ASP A 142 12.04 13.56 6.98
CA ASP A 142 11.62 13.07 8.28
C ASP A 142 12.88 12.87 9.12
N SER A 143 13.11 13.73 10.10
CA SER A 143 14.32 13.76 10.94
C SER A 143 14.57 12.49 11.76
N ASN A 144 13.62 11.53 11.76
CA ASN A 144 13.73 10.19 12.36
C ASN A 144 13.96 9.06 11.32
N ASP A 145 14.04 9.36 10.03
CA ASP A 145 13.99 8.34 8.96
C ASP A 145 15.34 7.66 8.69
N GLU A 146 16.50 8.24 9.00
CA GLU A 146 17.77 7.56 8.73
C GLU A 146 17.93 6.26 9.54
N ILE A 147 17.60 6.30 10.84
CA ILE A 147 17.60 5.12 11.72
C ILE A 147 16.53 4.11 11.26
N THR A 148 15.39 4.60 10.78
CA THR A 148 14.28 3.76 10.28
C THR A 148 14.63 3.08 8.94
N LYS A 149 15.37 3.77 8.06
CA LYS A 149 15.89 3.27 6.79
C LYS A 149 16.91 2.16 7.01
N GLU A 150 17.92 2.40 7.85
CA GLU A 150 18.93 1.39 8.16
C GLU A 150 18.29 0.15 8.79
N HIS A 151 17.37 0.33 9.74
CA HIS A 151 16.63 -0.77 10.33
C HIS A 151 15.77 -1.54 9.32
N ALA A 152 15.16 -0.86 8.35
CA ALA A 152 14.35 -1.48 7.30
C ALA A 152 15.17 -2.18 6.22
N LEU A 153 16.46 -1.86 6.07
CA LEU A 153 17.39 -2.54 5.16
C LEU A 153 18.12 -3.70 5.83
N ASN A 154 18.33 -3.64 7.15
CA ASN A 154 18.95 -4.71 7.94
C ASN A 154 18.20 -6.05 7.90
N ILE A 155 16.98 -6.07 7.37
CA ILE A 155 16.21 -7.31 7.16
C ILE A 155 16.68 -8.10 5.92
N PHE A 156 17.41 -7.45 5.00
CA PHE A 156 18.00 -8.08 3.82
C PHE A 156 19.44 -8.47 4.15
N GLU A 157 19.77 -9.75 4.02
CA GLU A 157 21.13 -10.22 4.30
C GLU A 157 22.00 -10.04 3.05
N ASP A 158 23.02 -9.20 3.15
CA ASP A 158 23.97 -8.98 2.05
C ASP A 158 24.82 -10.24 1.83
N VAL A 159 24.66 -10.87 0.67
CA VAL A 159 25.52 -11.96 0.23
C VAL A 159 26.66 -11.37 -0.60
N ILE A 160 27.55 -10.59 0.02
CA ILE A 160 28.83 -10.28 -0.60
C ILE A 160 29.59 -11.59 -0.70
N ASN A 161 30.04 -11.90 -1.90
CA ASN A 161 30.75 -13.12 -2.24
C ASN A 161 32.15 -13.19 -1.59
N ARG A 162 32.22 -13.33 -0.26
CA ARG A 162 33.47 -13.53 0.50
C ARG A 162 33.94 -14.99 0.49
N LEU A 163 33.18 -15.91 -0.13
CA LEU A 163 33.50 -17.34 -0.13
C LEU A 163 33.67 -17.97 -1.53
N GLU A 164 33.30 -17.31 -2.63
CA GLU A 164 33.54 -17.84 -3.99
C GLU A 164 34.67 -17.15 -4.75
N ALA A 165 35.50 -16.34 -4.08
CA ALA A 165 36.71 -15.77 -4.69
C ALA A 165 37.80 -16.82 -5.01
N ASN A 166 37.63 -18.10 -4.65
CA ASN A 166 38.66 -19.14 -4.76
C ASN A 166 38.24 -20.43 -5.50
N ALA A 167 37.09 -20.47 -6.18
CA ALA A 167 36.67 -21.59 -7.03
C ALA A 167 35.55 -21.05 -7.93
N ILE A 168 35.68 -20.85 -9.24
CA ILE A 168 36.35 -21.57 -10.32
C ILE A 168 36.63 -20.51 -11.40
N ALA A 169 37.87 -20.45 -11.90
CA ALA A 169 38.12 -19.81 -13.18
C ALA A 169 37.71 -20.82 -14.26
N ASP A 170 36.50 -20.72 -14.76
CA ASP A 170 36.17 -21.28 -16.06
C ASP A 170 35.28 -20.30 -16.81
N ASP A 171 35.67 -20.18 -18.07
CA ASP A 171 35.27 -19.21 -19.07
C ASP A 171 33.84 -19.50 -19.54
N ASP A 172 32.85 -18.91 -18.88
CA ASP A 172 31.63 -18.50 -19.58
C ASP A 172 30.93 -17.35 -18.83
N ASN A 173 30.56 -16.35 -19.60
CA ASN A 173 30.23 -15.00 -19.16
C ASN A 173 28.80 -14.95 -18.58
N ASP A 174 28.63 -15.31 -17.30
CA ASP A 174 27.38 -15.06 -16.56
C ASP A 174 27.61 -13.98 -15.49
N PHE A 175 26.81 -12.91 -15.56
CA PHE A 175 26.82 -11.80 -14.62
C PHE A 175 26.65 -12.37 -13.19
N VAL A 176 27.74 -12.48 -12.42
CA VAL A 176 27.70 -12.85 -10.99
C VAL A 176 26.98 -11.72 -10.25
N ALA A 177 25.65 -11.83 -10.17
CA ALA A 177 24.79 -10.74 -9.76
C ALA A 177 24.91 -10.47 -8.26
N ASP A 178 25.23 -9.23 -7.92
CA ASP A 178 25.21 -8.67 -6.57
C ASP A 178 23.76 -8.77 -6.02
N ARG A 179 23.51 -9.67 -5.04
CA ARG A 179 22.17 -10.02 -4.54
C ARG A 179 22.08 -9.98 -3.01
N TYR A 180 20.90 -9.61 -2.51
CA TYR A 180 20.47 -9.81 -1.13
C TYR A 180 19.75 -11.15 -0.96
N ARG A 181 19.90 -11.79 0.20
CA ARG A 181 19.14 -12.96 0.63
C ARG A 181 18.05 -12.57 1.64
N ILE A 182 16.88 -13.15 1.46
CA ILE A 182 15.72 -13.05 2.35
C ILE A 182 15.49 -14.42 3.00
N ASP A 183 15.61 -14.47 4.32
CA ASP A 183 15.47 -15.69 5.11
C ASP A 183 14.07 -15.81 5.74
N LEU A 184 13.18 -16.56 5.09
CA LEU A 184 11.83 -16.82 5.57
C LEU A 184 11.80 -18.06 6.48
N LYS A 185 11.93 -17.83 7.79
CA LYS A 185 11.87 -18.87 8.82
C LYS A 185 10.48 -19.52 8.97
N ASN A 186 9.41 -18.83 8.57
CA ASN A 186 8.03 -19.32 8.65
C ASN A 186 7.26 -18.93 7.39
N PRO A 187 7.32 -19.75 6.32
CA PRO A 187 6.66 -19.47 5.05
C PRO A 187 5.14 -19.39 5.16
N ALA A 188 4.51 -20.18 6.03
CA ALA A 188 3.06 -20.15 6.21
C ALA A 188 2.59 -18.81 6.79
N GLN A 189 3.33 -18.28 7.77
CA GLN A 189 3.08 -16.96 8.34
C GLN A 189 3.27 -15.86 7.29
N PHE A 190 4.29 -15.98 6.44
CA PHE A 190 4.56 -15.04 5.35
C PHE A 190 3.40 -15.01 4.35
N ASN A 191 2.96 -16.17 3.86
CA ASN A 191 1.86 -16.27 2.89
C ASN A 191 0.54 -15.73 3.47
N LEU A 192 0.20 -16.06 4.72
CA LEU A 192 -1.01 -15.51 5.36
C LEU A 192 -0.95 -13.99 5.50
N ILE A 193 0.21 -13.43 5.83
CA ILE A 193 0.39 -11.97 5.89
C ILE A 193 0.24 -11.37 4.49
N ALA A 194 0.84 -11.98 3.46
CA ALA A 194 0.69 -11.54 2.08
C ALA A 194 -0.77 -11.54 1.64
N ASP A 195 -1.52 -12.60 1.95
CA ASP A 195 -2.96 -12.71 1.66
C ASP A 195 -3.77 -11.61 2.34
N TYR A 196 -3.52 -11.34 3.63
CA TYR A 196 -4.21 -10.27 4.35
C TYR A 196 -3.89 -8.88 3.80
N LEU A 197 -2.63 -8.62 3.41
CA LEU A 197 -2.26 -7.35 2.78
C LEU A 197 -2.90 -7.21 1.39
N SER A 198 -3.04 -8.31 0.63
CA SER A 198 -3.66 -8.31 -0.70
C SER A 198 -5.14 -7.88 -0.68
N VAL A 199 -5.83 -8.07 0.44
CA VAL A 199 -7.21 -7.60 0.66
C VAL A 199 -7.27 -6.23 1.36
N SER A 200 -6.19 -5.45 1.26
CA SER A 200 -6.08 -4.08 1.80
C SER A 200 -6.20 -3.97 3.33
N ALA A 201 -5.86 -5.03 4.08
CA ALA A 201 -5.80 -4.93 5.53
C ALA A 201 -4.58 -4.08 5.94
N SER A 202 -4.79 -3.07 6.81
CA SER A 202 -3.69 -2.27 7.38
C SER A 202 -2.71 -3.15 8.16
N PHE A 203 -1.44 -2.73 8.32
CA PHE A 203 -0.43 -3.51 9.05
C PHE A 203 -0.87 -3.91 10.46
N ARG A 204 -1.48 -2.96 11.20
CA ARG A 204 -2.10 -3.20 12.49
C ARG A 204 -3.23 -4.24 12.42
N MET A 205 -4.10 -4.15 11.41
CA MET A 205 -5.20 -5.10 11.24
C MET A 205 -4.69 -6.49 10.87
N THR A 206 -3.74 -6.60 9.95
CA THR A 206 -3.07 -7.84 9.56
C THR A 206 -2.42 -8.53 10.75
N SER A 207 -1.69 -7.78 11.58
CA SER A 207 -1.09 -8.30 12.81
C SER A 207 -2.16 -8.86 13.77
N ARG A 208 -3.29 -8.15 13.94
CA ARG A 208 -4.40 -8.58 14.81
C ARG A 208 -5.14 -9.79 14.25
N ILE A 209 -5.45 -9.81 12.95
CA ILE A 209 -6.13 -10.93 12.29
C ILE A 209 -5.29 -12.19 12.44
N LEU A 210 -3.99 -12.14 12.16
CA LEU A 210 -3.12 -13.30 12.28
C LEU A 210 -3.05 -13.83 13.72
N MET A 211 -3.01 -12.93 14.72
CA MET A 211 -3.08 -13.31 16.13
C MET A 211 -4.42 -13.95 16.50
N MET A 212 -5.55 -13.40 16.05
CA MET A 212 -6.87 -14.00 16.24
C MET A 212 -6.98 -15.36 15.54
N THR A 213 -6.45 -15.50 14.32
CA THR A 213 -6.39 -16.78 13.60
C THR A 213 -5.60 -17.81 14.39
N LYS A 214 -4.43 -17.44 14.94
CA LYS A 214 -3.64 -18.31 15.81
C LYS A 214 -4.41 -18.72 17.07
N GLU A 215 -5.09 -17.79 17.74
CA GLU A 215 -5.86 -18.05 18.96
C GLU A 215 -7.05 -18.99 18.70
N ARG A 216 -7.80 -18.75 17.62
CA ARG A 216 -9.01 -19.52 17.27
C ARG A 216 -8.68 -20.90 16.72
N THR A 217 -7.64 -21.03 15.91
CA THR A 217 -7.20 -22.33 15.35
C THR A 217 -6.31 -23.10 16.32
N GLY A 218 -5.70 -22.42 17.29
CA GLY A 218 -4.67 -22.93 18.17
C GLY A 218 -3.39 -23.37 17.45
N LEU A 219 -3.20 -23.01 16.17
CA LEU A 219 -2.04 -23.42 15.38
C LEU A 219 -0.80 -22.62 15.80
N THR A 220 0.02 -23.21 16.67
CA THR A 220 1.26 -22.58 17.13
C THR A 220 2.28 -22.36 16.01
N SER A 221 2.23 -23.18 14.96
CA SER A 221 3.06 -23.09 13.74
C SER A 221 2.85 -21.79 12.95
N ILE A 222 1.73 -21.08 13.12
CA ILE A 222 1.52 -19.75 12.52
C ILE A 222 2.45 -18.71 13.15
N GLY A 223 2.90 -18.92 14.39
CA GLY A 223 3.76 -17.97 15.11
C GLY A 223 3.04 -16.70 15.55
N SER A 224 3.61 -15.97 16.50
CA SER A 224 3.15 -14.60 16.81
C SER A 224 3.69 -13.62 15.77
N THR A 225 2.96 -12.52 15.56
CA THR A 225 3.41 -11.42 14.71
C THR A 225 3.18 -10.09 15.40
N SER A 226 4.03 -9.12 15.08
CA SER A 226 3.91 -7.72 15.48
C SER A 226 3.73 -6.86 14.24
N GLU A 227 3.28 -5.61 14.42
CA GLU A 227 3.15 -4.67 13.30
C GLU A 227 4.48 -4.48 12.55
N GLY A 228 5.60 -4.33 13.27
CA GLY A 228 6.93 -4.22 12.64
C GLY A 228 7.34 -5.46 11.83
N LYS A 229 6.93 -6.66 12.27
CA LYS A 229 7.16 -7.89 11.49
C LYS A 229 6.31 -7.92 10.22
N VAL A 230 5.06 -7.47 10.30
CA VAL A 230 4.18 -7.30 9.13
C VAL A 230 4.80 -6.30 8.15
N THR A 231 5.32 -5.17 8.63
CA THR A 231 6.03 -4.18 7.80
C THR A 231 7.25 -4.79 7.10
N SER A 232 8.06 -5.59 7.81
CA SER A 232 9.23 -6.26 7.23
C SER A 232 8.83 -7.24 6.12
N TYR A 233 7.80 -8.06 6.35
CA TYR A 233 7.27 -8.98 5.34
C TYR A 233 6.68 -8.24 4.16
N ALA A 234 6.08 -7.08 4.41
CA ALA A 234 5.63 -6.21 3.34
C ALA A 234 6.84 -5.82 2.47
N HIS A 235 7.91 -5.23 3.03
CA HIS A 235 9.11 -4.89 2.24
C HIS A 235 9.67 -6.07 1.42
N PHE A 236 9.69 -7.29 1.98
CA PHE A 236 10.04 -8.49 1.23
C PHE A 236 9.12 -8.76 0.04
N ILE A 237 7.80 -8.68 0.24
CA ILE A 237 6.82 -8.83 -0.85
C ILE A 237 7.09 -7.81 -1.96
N CYS A 238 7.30 -6.53 -1.63
CA CYS A 238 7.62 -5.51 -2.64
C CYS A 238 8.90 -5.84 -3.41
N ALA A 239 9.97 -6.19 -2.71
CA ALA A 239 11.26 -6.53 -3.31
C ALA A 239 11.17 -7.77 -4.23
N LEU A 240 10.47 -8.82 -3.80
CA LEU A 240 10.26 -10.04 -4.57
C LEU A 240 9.38 -9.80 -5.81
N ASN A 241 8.38 -8.92 -5.70
CA ASN A 241 7.52 -8.57 -6.81
C ASN A 241 8.27 -7.76 -7.87
N LEU A 242 9.14 -6.84 -7.45
CA LEU A 242 10.04 -6.11 -8.35
C LEU A 242 11.07 -7.03 -9.00
N GLN A 243 11.59 -8.02 -8.27
CA GLN A 243 12.50 -9.05 -8.81
C GLN A 243 11.79 -9.90 -9.87
N THR A 244 10.57 -10.36 -9.59
CA THR A 244 9.73 -11.09 -10.56
C THR A 244 9.44 -10.24 -11.79
N LEU A 245 9.13 -8.95 -11.60
CA LEU A 245 8.91 -8.03 -12.71
C LEU A 245 10.19 -7.90 -13.55
N LEU A 246 11.35 -7.69 -12.94
CA LEU A 246 12.64 -7.64 -13.65
C LEU A 246 12.88 -8.90 -14.49
N GLU A 247 12.65 -10.08 -13.92
CA GLU A 247 12.80 -11.36 -14.62
C GLU A 247 11.85 -11.47 -15.82
N LEU A 248 10.57 -11.09 -15.65
CA LEU A 248 9.60 -11.08 -16.74
C LEU A 248 9.98 -10.09 -17.85
N LEU A 249 10.38 -8.87 -17.48
CA LEU A 249 10.77 -7.82 -18.42
C LEU A 249 12.05 -8.20 -19.19
N SER A 250 12.97 -8.95 -18.55
CA SER A 250 14.21 -9.41 -19.21
C SER A 250 13.96 -10.43 -20.33
N GLN A 251 12.80 -11.09 -20.33
CA GLN A 251 12.44 -12.12 -21.31
C GLN A 251 11.72 -11.56 -22.55
N VAL A 252 11.35 -10.28 -22.53
CA VAL A 252 10.57 -9.65 -23.60
C VAL A 252 11.31 -8.45 -24.19
N TRP A 253 11.20 -8.28 -25.51
CA TRP A 253 11.83 -7.14 -26.20
C TRP A 253 10.99 -5.86 -26.11
N THR A 254 9.69 -5.97 -25.78
CA THR A 254 8.77 -4.85 -25.58
C THR A 254 7.74 -5.21 -24.52
N PHE A 255 7.27 -4.22 -23.78
CA PHE A 255 6.29 -4.38 -22.71
C PHE A 255 5.49 -3.09 -22.52
N LEU A 256 4.28 -3.22 -21.98
CA LEU A 256 3.47 -2.12 -21.50
C LEU A 256 3.25 -2.30 -20.01
N ILE A 257 3.67 -1.33 -19.21
CA ILE A 257 3.37 -1.30 -17.78
C ILE A 257 2.29 -0.25 -17.56
N ALA A 258 1.06 -0.73 -17.29
CA ALA A 258 -0.02 0.11 -16.81
C ALA A 258 0.02 0.15 -15.28
N MET A 259 0.27 1.33 -14.72
CA MET A 259 0.14 1.57 -13.28
C MET A 259 -1.19 2.27 -13.04
N ASP A 260 -2.11 1.62 -12.35
CA ASP A 260 -3.35 2.26 -11.95
C ASP A 260 -3.11 3.07 -10.67
N ILE A 261 -3.25 4.39 -10.77
CA ILE A 261 -3.27 5.28 -9.61
C ILE A 261 -4.75 5.59 -9.33
N CYS A 262 -5.52 4.58 -8.94
CA CYS A 262 -6.95 4.76 -8.75
C CYS A 262 -7.23 5.52 -7.44
N HIS A 263 -7.93 6.65 -7.55
CA HIS A 263 -8.40 7.46 -6.40
C HIS A 263 -9.65 6.90 -5.72
N THR A 264 -10.24 5.88 -6.32
CA THR A 264 -11.45 5.18 -5.92
C THR A 264 -11.11 3.70 -5.82
N GLY A 265 -11.28 3.11 -4.63
CA GLY A 265 -10.95 1.71 -4.36
C GLY A 265 -11.88 0.70 -5.04
N GLU A 266 -12.08 0.81 -6.35
CA GLU A 266 -12.82 -0.16 -7.16
C GLU A 266 -11.90 -0.79 -8.21
N GLN A 267 -11.96 -2.13 -8.23
CA GLN A 267 -11.04 -3.06 -8.87
C GLN A 267 -11.21 -3.09 -10.38
N ILE A 268 -10.13 -2.94 -11.16
CA ILE A 268 -10.19 -3.15 -12.62
C ILE A 268 -9.04 -4.01 -13.20
N PHE A 269 -8.00 -4.38 -12.44
CA PHE A 269 -6.95 -5.27 -12.98
C PHE A 269 -6.72 -6.56 -12.18
N LEU A 270 -6.92 -7.69 -12.89
CA LEU A 270 -6.61 -9.07 -12.50
C LEU A 270 -5.06 -9.29 -12.47
N PRO A 271 -4.58 -10.46 -11.98
CA PRO A 271 -3.65 -10.64 -10.85
C PRO A 271 -2.33 -9.87 -10.84
N ALA A 272 -1.85 -9.33 -11.97
CA ALA A 272 -0.58 -8.58 -12.06
C ALA A 272 -0.60 -7.27 -11.27
N CYS A 273 -1.75 -6.58 -11.22
CA CYS A 273 -1.90 -5.36 -10.41
C CYS A 273 -2.04 -5.66 -8.91
N ARG A 274 -2.63 -6.81 -8.53
CA ARG A 274 -2.72 -7.21 -7.11
C ARG A 274 -1.34 -7.39 -6.47
N THR A 275 -0.33 -7.70 -7.27
CA THR A 275 1.06 -7.89 -6.83
C THR A 275 1.77 -6.54 -6.60
N LEU A 276 1.41 -5.50 -7.33
CA LEU A 276 2.01 -4.15 -7.22
C LEU A 276 1.25 -3.22 -6.24
N ASP A 277 -0.04 -3.49 -5.99
CA ASP A 277 -0.87 -2.73 -5.03
C ASP A 277 -0.50 -2.97 -3.56
N ILE A 278 0.15 -4.10 -3.25
CA ILE A 278 0.35 -4.54 -1.84
C ILE A 278 1.24 -3.58 -1.05
N LEU A 279 2.11 -2.79 -1.69
CA LEU A 279 2.92 -1.79 -1.02
C LEU A 279 3.11 -0.52 -1.84
N ALA A 280 2.46 0.54 -1.39
CA ALA A 280 3.05 1.88 -1.41
C ALA A 280 3.38 2.50 -2.78
N LEU A 281 2.95 1.94 -3.92
CA LEU A 281 3.07 2.65 -5.20
C LEU A 281 2.33 3.99 -5.20
N ARG A 282 1.22 4.10 -4.46
CA ARG A 282 0.50 5.38 -4.32
C ARG A 282 1.37 6.52 -3.74
N LYS A 283 2.28 6.21 -2.81
CA LYS A 283 3.29 7.17 -2.32
C LYS A 283 4.44 7.30 -3.31
N MET A 284 4.79 6.26 -4.08
CA MET A 284 5.89 6.29 -5.02
C MET A 284 5.53 6.86 -6.42
N THR A 285 4.26 7.05 -6.79
CA THR A 285 3.85 7.59 -8.10
C THR A 285 3.48 9.07 -8.06
N ASP A 286 3.02 9.59 -6.92
CA ASP A 286 2.70 11.02 -6.71
C ASP A 286 3.93 11.89 -6.36
N ARG A 287 5.16 11.36 -6.47
CA ARG A 287 6.40 12.04 -6.06
C ARG A 287 7.28 12.41 -7.25
N VAL A 288 7.93 13.56 -7.14
CA VAL A 288 8.90 14.10 -8.12
C VAL A 288 10.06 13.13 -8.41
N GLN A 289 10.39 12.22 -7.47
CA GLN A 289 11.38 11.14 -7.59
C GLN A 289 10.74 9.73 -7.63
N GLY A 290 9.50 9.66 -8.14
CA GLY A 290 8.69 8.46 -8.15
C GLY A 290 9.10 7.38 -9.16
N VAL A 291 8.39 6.24 -9.16
CA VAL A 291 8.71 5.08 -10.03
C VAL A 291 8.71 5.51 -11.50
N ALA A 292 7.75 6.35 -11.88
CA ALA A 292 7.66 6.91 -13.23
C ALA A 292 8.87 7.78 -13.60
N THR A 293 9.37 8.62 -12.70
CA THR A 293 10.55 9.47 -12.95
C THR A 293 11.83 8.63 -13.09
N ARG A 294 11.95 7.53 -12.35
CA ARG A 294 13.11 6.64 -12.48
C ARG A 294 13.07 5.79 -13.74
N PHE A 295 11.89 5.32 -14.14
CA PHE A 295 11.71 4.72 -15.47
C PHE A 295 12.10 5.71 -16.56
N GLN A 296 11.75 6.99 -16.43
CA GLN A 296 12.16 8.04 -17.35
C GLN A 296 13.68 8.24 -17.38
N GLN A 297 14.35 8.29 -16.23
CA GLN A 297 15.82 8.44 -16.18
C GLN A 297 16.55 7.23 -16.77
N ALA A 298 15.99 6.03 -16.60
CA ALA A 298 16.53 4.79 -17.14
C ALA A 298 16.04 4.48 -18.57
N ALA A 299 15.12 5.28 -19.11
CA ALA A 299 14.47 5.02 -20.37
C ALA A 299 15.46 5.06 -21.53
N LEU A 300 15.49 3.99 -22.33
CA LEU A 300 16.15 3.99 -23.62
C LEU A 300 15.24 4.67 -24.67
N PRO A 301 15.81 5.14 -25.80
CA PRO A 301 15.00 5.66 -26.90
C PRO A 301 13.92 4.65 -27.32
N GLY A 302 12.67 5.11 -27.44
CA GLY A 302 11.49 4.25 -27.70
C GLY A 302 10.61 3.97 -26.48
N PHE A 303 10.96 4.51 -25.30
CA PHE A 303 10.07 4.55 -24.14
C PHE A 303 9.00 5.64 -24.29
N TYR A 304 7.75 5.30 -23.97
CA TYR A 304 6.63 6.25 -23.93
C TYR A 304 5.97 6.19 -22.56
N ARG A 305 5.68 7.37 -22.00
CA ARG A 305 4.95 7.51 -20.76
C ARG A 305 3.59 8.11 -21.04
N LEU A 306 2.56 7.38 -20.63
CA LEU A 306 1.20 7.90 -20.56
C LEU A 306 0.91 8.30 -19.11
N TRP A 307 0.60 9.57 -18.87
CA TRP A 307 0.18 10.04 -17.55
C TRP A 307 -1.24 10.59 -17.65
N CYS A 308 -2.19 9.91 -17.01
CA CYS A 308 -3.62 10.25 -17.04
C CYS A 308 -3.87 11.76 -16.93
N GLY A 309 -4.48 12.36 -17.95
CA GLY A 309 -4.75 13.80 -17.99
C GLY A 309 -5.70 14.24 -16.88
N LEU A 310 -6.65 13.39 -16.51
CA LEU A 310 -7.55 13.63 -15.38
C LEU A 310 -6.84 13.63 -14.03
N HIS A 311 -5.82 12.80 -13.84
CA HIS A 311 -5.01 12.82 -12.61
C HIS A 311 -4.19 14.10 -12.52
N GLN A 312 -3.57 14.51 -13.63
CA GLN A 312 -2.84 15.78 -13.70
C GLN A 312 -3.77 16.95 -13.40
N LEU A 313 -4.97 16.97 -14.01
CA LEU A 313 -5.98 17.98 -13.75
C LEU A 313 -6.43 17.99 -12.28
N ASP A 314 -6.60 16.82 -11.66
CA ASP A 314 -6.93 16.71 -10.23
C ASP A 314 -5.88 17.39 -9.35
N ILE A 315 -4.59 17.17 -9.62
CA ILE A 315 -3.48 17.83 -8.91
C ILE A 315 -3.51 19.35 -9.11
N LYS A 316 -3.66 19.81 -10.36
CA LYS A 316 -3.68 21.25 -10.67
C LYS A 316 -4.86 21.96 -10.00
N LEU A 317 -6.05 21.35 -10.01
CA LEU A 317 -7.23 21.89 -9.33
C LEU A 317 -7.05 21.92 -7.81
N GLN A 318 -6.43 20.90 -7.21
CA GLN A 318 -6.11 20.92 -5.78
C GLN A 318 -5.17 22.07 -5.42
N ALA A 319 -4.13 22.31 -6.22
CA ALA A 319 -3.20 23.43 -6.02
C ALA A 319 -3.91 24.79 -6.16
N PHE A 320 -4.77 24.94 -7.17
CA PHE A 320 -5.59 26.14 -7.36
C PHE A 320 -6.45 26.44 -6.11
N PHE A 321 -7.17 25.44 -5.60
CA PHE A 321 -8.01 25.63 -4.41
C PHE A 321 -7.17 25.96 -3.18
N ALA A 322 -6.02 25.32 -3.00
CA ALA A 322 -5.12 25.62 -1.89
C ALA A 322 -4.52 27.04 -1.96
N ALA A 323 -4.29 27.58 -3.16
CA ALA A 323 -3.82 28.95 -3.35
C ALA A 323 -4.93 29.99 -3.10
N LEU A 324 -6.16 29.68 -3.48
CA LEU A 324 -7.31 30.58 -3.35
C LEU A 324 -7.89 30.62 -1.92
N MET A 325 -7.81 29.51 -1.19
CA MET A 325 -8.34 29.39 0.17
C MET A 325 -7.19 29.37 1.17
N ASP A 326 -6.98 30.47 1.88
CA ASP A 326 -6.05 30.51 2.99
C ASP A 326 -6.54 29.66 4.18
N GLU A 327 -5.67 29.49 5.19
CA GLU A 327 -5.99 28.71 6.39
C GLU A 327 -7.22 29.27 7.12
N GLN A 328 -7.39 30.59 7.11
CA GLN A 328 -8.50 31.27 7.75
C GLN A 328 -9.82 30.96 7.05
N PHE A 329 -9.87 31.08 5.73
CA PHE A 329 -11.03 30.74 4.91
C PHE A 329 -11.46 29.29 5.13
N TYR A 330 -10.50 28.36 5.17
CA TYR A 330 -10.80 26.95 5.39
C TYR A 330 -11.32 26.67 6.81
N SER A 331 -10.78 27.36 7.82
CA SER A 331 -11.28 27.31 9.19
C SER A 331 -12.72 27.82 9.28
N ASP A 332 -13.04 28.93 8.60
CA ASP A 332 -14.38 29.50 8.57
C ASP A 332 -15.36 28.58 7.84
N LEU A 333 -14.95 28.00 6.71
CA LEU A 333 -15.74 27.02 5.97
C LEU A 333 -16.11 25.80 6.83
N THR A 334 -15.11 25.21 7.50
CA THR A 334 -15.33 24.01 8.33
C THR A 334 -16.17 24.32 9.58
N SER A 335 -15.98 25.50 10.17
CA SER A 335 -16.77 26.00 11.30
C SER A 335 -18.23 26.20 10.91
N LEU A 336 -18.48 26.86 9.78
CA LEU A 336 -19.82 27.10 9.26
C LEU A 336 -20.53 25.78 8.89
N ILE A 337 -19.86 24.88 8.15
CA ILE A 337 -20.40 23.53 7.84
C ILE A 337 -20.78 22.80 9.12
N SER A 338 -19.92 22.84 10.14
CA SER A 338 -20.18 22.19 11.42
C SER A 338 -21.38 22.79 12.14
N TYR A 339 -21.54 24.12 12.12
CA TYR A 339 -22.69 24.80 12.68
C TYR A 339 -23.99 24.42 11.97
N LEU A 340 -24.01 24.47 10.64
CA LEU A 340 -25.19 24.18 9.81
C LEU A 340 -25.67 22.72 9.99
N LYS A 341 -24.74 21.78 10.11
CA LYS A 341 -25.06 20.37 10.38
C LYS A 341 -25.81 20.14 11.69
N ARG A 342 -25.75 21.09 12.63
CA ARG A 342 -26.45 21.02 13.93
C ARG A 342 -27.81 21.73 13.92
N GLN A 343 -28.15 22.48 12.87
CA GLN A 343 -29.38 23.25 12.81
C GLN A 343 -30.53 22.41 12.23
N GLN A 344 -31.21 21.64 13.09
CA GLN A 344 -32.23 20.68 12.63
C GLN A 344 -33.40 21.34 11.88
N ASN A 345 -33.84 22.53 12.30
CA ASN A 345 -34.92 23.26 11.63
C ASN A 345 -34.52 23.66 10.20
N LEU A 346 -33.33 24.23 10.04
CA LEU A 346 -32.81 24.61 8.72
C LEU A 346 -32.61 23.38 7.81
N ILE A 347 -32.18 22.26 8.38
CA ILE A 347 -32.04 20.99 7.65
C ILE A 347 -33.40 20.48 7.16
N LEU A 348 -34.44 20.60 7.98
CA LEU A 348 -35.80 20.22 7.59
C LEU A 348 -36.31 21.12 6.46
N ASP A 349 -36.10 22.43 6.55
CA ASP A 349 -36.54 23.39 5.54
C ASP A 349 -35.82 23.21 4.19
N MET A 350 -34.50 23.02 4.21
CA MET A 350 -33.71 22.79 2.99
C MET A 350 -33.78 21.34 2.48
N GLN A 351 -34.36 20.43 3.26
CA GLN A 351 -34.43 18.98 2.99
C GLN A 351 -33.07 18.32 2.75
N THR A 352 -31.99 18.90 3.27
CA THR A 352 -30.63 18.42 3.05
C THR A 352 -29.69 18.88 4.15
N LYS A 353 -28.55 18.19 4.27
CA LYS A 353 -27.48 18.55 5.21
C LYS A 353 -26.29 19.10 4.47
N ALA A 354 -25.60 20.05 5.10
CA ALA A 354 -24.34 20.59 4.60
C ALA A 354 -23.35 19.45 4.31
N LYS A 355 -22.68 19.53 3.16
CA LYS A 355 -21.74 18.51 2.71
C LYS A 355 -20.46 18.56 3.56
N THR A 356 -19.78 17.42 3.68
CA THR A 356 -18.45 17.38 4.33
C THR A 356 -17.39 17.80 3.32
N VAL A 357 -16.49 18.69 3.75
CA VAL A 357 -15.32 19.06 2.97
C VAL A 357 -14.14 18.15 3.33
N ALA A 358 -13.42 17.67 2.32
CA ALA A 358 -12.12 17.03 2.45
C ALA A 358 -11.08 17.92 1.75
N ASN A 359 -10.00 18.27 2.45
CA ASN A 359 -8.91 19.09 1.90
C ASN A 359 -8.10 18.37 0.82
N THR A 360 -8.09 17.04 0.81
CA THR A 360 -7.27 16.24 -0.10
C THR A 360 -7.91 16.02 -1.48
N ARG A 361 -9.06 16.60 -1.79
CA ARG A 361 -9.81 16.31 -3.03
C ARG A 361 -10.58 17.53 -3.54
N TRP A 362 -10.21 18.02 -4.72
CA TRP A 362 -10.90 19.16 -5.35
C TRP A 362 -12.40 18.88 -5.62
N LYS A 363 -12.76 17.64 -5.97
CA LYS A 363 -14.17 17.21 -6.14
C LYS A 363 -14.99 17.39 -4.86
N SER A 364 -14.35 17.30 -3.69
CA SER A 364 -15.03 17.59 -2.43
C SER A 364 -15.39 19.07 -2.36
N MET A 365 -14.50 19.95 -2.80
CA MET A 365 -14.74 21.38 -2.84
C MET A 365 -15.87 21.72 -3.81
N SER A 366 -15.84 21.17 -5.03
CA SER A 366 -16.92 21.34 -6.02
C SER A 366 -18.31 20.95 -5.49
N LYS A 367 -18.40 19.82 -4.77
CA LYS A 367 -19.67 19.39 -4.15
C LYS A 367 -20.13 20.32 -3.03
N VAL A 368 -19.19 20.87 -2.27
CA VAL A 368 -19.47 21.78 -1.15
C VAL A 368 -19.92 23.13 -1.70
N SER A 369 -19.16 23.74 -2.60
CA SER A 369 -19.47 25.03 -3.23
C SER A 369 -20.79 24.97 -4.02
N GLY A 370 -21.03 23.89 -4.76
CA GLY A 370 -22.32 23.66 -5.44
C GLY A 370 -23.50 23.59 -4.47
N TRP A 371 -23.32 22.98 -3.29
CA TRP A 371 -24.35 22.95 -2.26
C TRP A 371 -24.61 24.34 -1.67
N PHE A 372 -23.55 25.11 -1.37
CA PHE A 372 -23.67 26.49 -0.90
C PHE A 372 -24.37 27.38 -1.93
N LYS A 373 -24.07 27.25 -3.23
CA LYS A 373 -24.76 27.98 -4.30
C LYS A 373 -26.26 27.70 -4.34
N VAL A 374 -26.66 26.42 -4.31
CA VAL A 374 -28.07 26.04 -4.38
C VAL A 374 -28.87 26.57 -3.18
N HIS A 375 -28.26 26.61 -2.00
CA HIS A 375 -28.97 26.96 -0.76
C HIS A 375 -28.60 28.36 -0.19
N CYS A 376 -27.82 29.16 -0.92
CA CYS A 376 -27.26 30.42 -0.42
C CYS A 376 -28.32 31.38 0.14
N VAL A 377 -29.44 31.55 -0.55
CA VAL A 377 -30.53 32.46 -0.12
C VAL A 377 -31.15 32.01 1.20
N ALA A 378 -31.55 30.74 1.30
CA ALA A 378 -32.16 30.20 2.52
C ALA A 378 -31.19 30.25 3.71
N MET A 379 -29.91 29.94 3.45
CA MET A 379 -28.87 30.02 4.46
C MET A 379 -28.62 31.44 4.92
N HIS A 380 -28.57 32.40 4.01
CA HIS A 380 -28.32 33.80 4.33
C HIS A 380 -29.44 34.37 5.21
N VAL A 381 -30.70 34.18 4.82
CA VAL A 381 -31.88 34.56 5.63
C VAL A 381 -31.81 33.97 7.05
N TYR A 382 -31.40 32.71 7.16
CA TYR A 382 -31.26 32.05 8.46
C TYR A 382 -30.10 32.63 9.29
N LEU A 383 -28.94 32.86 8.67
CA LEU A 383 -27.76 33.39 9.34
C LEU A 383 -27.97 34.83 9.81
N ASP A 384 -28.69 35.65 9.04
CA ASP A 384 -29.05 37.02 9.43
C ASP A 384 -29.99 37.06 10.63
N LEU A 385 -30.93 36.10 10.69
CA LEU A 385 -31.85 35.97 11.81
C LEU A 385 -31.16 35.48 13.08
N LYS A 386 -30.25 34.51 12.96
CA LYS A 386 -29.61 33.85 14.11
C LYS A 386 -28.31 34.48 14.58
N LYS A 387 -27.63 35.22 13.69
CA LYS A 387 -26.34 35.90 13.92
C LYS A 387 -25.32 35.03 14.66
N PRO A 388 -25.01 33.81 14.18
CA PRO A 388 -24.00 32.98 14.83
C PRO A 388 -22.60 33.60 14.68
N ALA A 389 -21.73 33.37 15.66
CA ALA A 389 -20.35 33.86 15.64
C ALA A 389 -19.51 33.33 14.46
N CYS A 390 -19.92 32.22 13.85
CA CYS A 390 -19.29 31.63 12.67
C CYS A 390 -19.94 32.07 11.34
N ALA A 391 -20.76 33.12 11.33
CA ALA A 391 -21.32 33.67 10.11
C ALA A 391 -20.18 34.27 9.26
N SER A 392 -20.07 33.82 8.02
CA SER A 392 -19.03 34.27 7.09
C SER A 392 -19.32 35.69 6.58
N ASN A 393 -18.25 36.44 6.29
CA ASN A 393 -18.34 37.79 5.73
C ASN A 393 -18.79 37.78 4.24
N PRO A 394 -19.18 38.93 3.66
CA PRO A 394 -19.62 39.00 2.27
C PRO A 394 -18.57 38.51 1.25
N ALA A 395 -17.29 38.86 1.44
CA ALA A 395 -16.20 38.43 0.57
C ALA A 395 -16.08 36.90 0.50
N TRP A 396 -16.25 36.21 1.63
CA TRP A 396 -16.21 34.76 1.72
C TRP A 396 -17.25 34.09 0.81
N TRP A 397 -18.46 34.65 0.75
CA TRP A 397 -19.52 34.15 -0.13
C TRP A 397 -19.19 34.32 -1.61
N ILE A 398 -18.55 35.42 -1.98
CA ILE A 398 -18.10 35.68 -3.34
C ILE A 398 -17.05 34.66 -3.76
N VAL A 399 -16.08 34.36 -2.89
CA VAL A 399 -15.07 33.31 -3.12
C VAL A 399 -15.72 31.93 -3.32
N ILE A 400 -16.73 31.56 -2.53
CA ILE A 400 -17.46 30.29 -2.74
C ILE A 400 -18.18 30.24 -4.09
N MET A 401 -18.81 31.33 -4.53
CA MET A 401 -19.50 31.36 -5.83
C MET A 401 -18.50 31.27 -6.99
N PHE A 402 -17.35 31.93 -6.85
CA PHE A 402 -16.27 31.84 -7.81
C PHE A 402 -15.68 30.42 -7.90
N ILE A 403 -15.42 29.78 -6.75
CA ILE A 403 -15.00 28.38 -6.65
C ILE A 403 -16.02 27.46 -7.34
N GLU A 404 -17.32 27.68 -7.10
CA GLU A 404 -18.37 26.89 -7.73
C GLU A 404 -18.30 26.97 -9.25
N LYS A 405 -18.24 28.20 -9.81
CA LYS A 405 -18.20 28.45 -11.25
C LYS A 405 -17.06 27.68 -11.92
N LEU A 406 -15.83 27.83 -11.43
CA LEU A 406 -14.67 27.15 -12.01
C LEU A 406 -14.71 25.62 -11.84
N SER A 407 -15.17 25.16 -10.66
CA SER A 407 -15.25 23.74 -10.36
C SER A 407 -16.36 23.03 -11.14
N ALA A 408 -17.42 23.73 -11.52
CA ALA A 408 -18.51 23.20 -12.33
C ALA A 408 -18.01 22.88 -13.75
N GLU A 409 -17.29 23.80 -14.39
CA GLU A 409 -16.67 23.59 -15.71
C GLU A 409 -15.65 22.44 -15.68
N ALA A 410 -14.80 22.40 -14.65
CA ALA A 410 -13.89 21.28 -14.43
C ALA A 410 -14.65 19.95 -14.28
N THR A 411 -15.76 19.94 -13.54
CA THR A 411 -16.56 18.73 -13.30
C THR A 411 -17.20 18.19 -14.57
N LEU A 412 -17.67 19.06 -15.47
CA LEU A 412 -18.22 18.65 -16.76
C LEU A 412 -17.17 17.93 -17.61
N THR A 413 -15.98 18.54 -17.73
CA THR A 413 -14.85 17.96 -18.45
C THR A 413 -14.37 16.67 -17.77
N PHE A 414 -14.28 16.66 -16.44
CA PHE A 414 -13.82 15.48 -15.72
C PHE A 414 -14.75 14.29 -15.95
N ARG A 415 -16.07 14.50 -15.90
CA ARG A 415 -17.07 13.45 -16.13
C ARG A 415 -17.13 12.97 -17.58
N SER A 416 -16.89 13.85 -18.57
CA SER A 416 -16.89 13.44 -19.98
C SER A 416 -15.69 12.56 -20.33
N LEU A 417 -14.59 12.72 -19.58
CA LEU A 417 -13.36 11.95 -19.75
C LEU A 417 -13.25 10.74 -18.81
N GLU A 418 -14.06 10.69 -17.74
CA GLU A 418 -14.12 9.57 -16.79
C GLU A 418 -14.62 8.29 -17.47
N GLY A 419 -13.84 7.21 -17.38
CA GLY A 419 -14.23 5.89 -17.87
C GLY A 419 -13.08 5.11 -18.50
N LEU A 420 -13.37 3.87 -18.90
CA LEU A 420 -12.38 2.95 -19.49
C LEU A 420 -12.27 3.08 -21.02
N THR A 421 -13.08 3.92 -21.64
CA THR A 421 -13.22 4.04 -23.10
C THR A 421 -12.64 5.33 -23.66
N SER A 422 -12.19 6.25 -22.81
CA SER A 422 -11.65 7.54 -23.22
C SER A 422 -10.25 7.34 -23.81
N LEU A 423 -10.11 7.64 -25.10
CA LEU A 423 -8.82 7.65 -25.78
C LEU A 423 -7.92 8.77 -25.22
N VAL A 424 -6.61 8.59 -25.33
CA VAL A 424 -5.66 9.61 -24.88
C VAL A 424 -5.83 10.92 -25.67
N SER A 425 -6.11 10.83 -26.97
CA SER A 425 -6.45 11.97 -27.81
C SER A 425 -7.69 12.73 -27.33
N GLN A 426 -8.72 12.00 -26.88
CA GLN A 426 -9.93 12.60 -26.31
C GLN A 426 -9.66 13.29 -24.98
N GLN A 427 -8.78 12.74 -24.13
CA GLN A 427 -8.34 13.41 -22.91
C GLN A 427 -7.63 14.74 -23.22
N ARG A 428 -6.72 14.73 -24.20
CA ARG A 428 -6.02 15.94 -24.67
C ARG A 428 -7.01 16.99 -25.16
N GLU A 429 -7.95 16.61 -26.02
CA GLU A 429 -8.98 17.52 -26.55
C GLU A 429 -9.88 18.08 -25.44
N GLY A 430 -10.34 17.23 -24.51
CA GLY A 430 -11.16 17.67 -23.38
C GLY A 430 -10.43 18.68 -22.47
N ILE A 431 -9.13 18.47 -22.23
CA ILE A 431 -8.30 19.40 -21.46
C ILE A 431 -8.08 20.71 -22.21
N LEU A 432 -7.84 20.66 -23.53
CA LEU A 432 -7.73 21.87 -24.36
C LEU A 432 -9.04 22.67 -24.39
N ASN A 433 -10.17 21.99 -24.46
CA ASN A 433 -11.49 22.61 -24.40
C ASN A 433 -11.73 23.27 -23.03
N LEU A 434 -11.38 22.59 -21.93
CA LEU A 434 -11.46 23.19 -20.58
C LEU A 434 -10.55 24.42 -20.46
N ASN A 435 -9.33 24.33 -20.98
CA ASN A 435 -8.41 25.46 -21.02
C ASN A 435 -9.01 26.62 -21.82
N SER A 436 -9.69 26.34 -22.93
CA SER A 436 -10.36 27.35 -23.74
C SER A 436 -11.54 27.98 -23.00
N THR A 437 -12.29 27.20 -22.20
CA THR A 437 -13.34 27.71 -21.31
C THR A 437 -12.78 28.61 -20.21
N TYR A 438 -11.62 28.27 -19.64
CA TYR A 438 -10.94 29.16 -18.69
C TYR A 438 -10.31 30.36 -19.39
N ALA A 439 -9.83 30.22 -20.61
CA ALA A 439 -9.30 31.31 -21.43
C ALA A 439 -10.40 32.27 -21.88
N LEU A 440 -11.67 31.86 -22.03
CA LEU A 440 -12.79 32.80 -22.21
C LEU A 440 -12.97 33.76 -21.02
N LEU A 441 -12.41 33.44 -19.85
CA LEU A 441 -12.34 34.38 -18.74
C LEU A 441 -11.24 35.44 -18.99
N SER A 442 -10.23 35.13 -19.82
CA SER A 442 -9.09 35.96 -20.21
C SER A 442 -9.19 36.39 -21.67
N ASP A 443 -9.89 37.48 -21.93
CA ASP A 443 -10.28 37.95 -23.28
C ASP A 443 -9.13 38.10 -24.28
N ASP A 444 -7.87 38.16 -23.84
CA ASP A 444 -6.71 38.37 -24.70
C ASP A 444 -5.88 37.11 -25.02
N SER A 445 -6.23 35.94 -24.46
CA SER A 445 -5.41 34.71 -24.58
C SER A 445 -3.93 34.91 -24.21
N GLN A 446 -3.60 36.00 -23.52
CA GLN A 446 -2.34 36.23 -22.84
C GLN A 446 -2.55 35.88 -21.37
N PHE A 447 -1.47 35.67 -20.62
CA PHE A 447 -1.56 35.41 -19.18
C PHE A 447 -1.99 36.68 -18.38
N LEU A 448 -2.79 37.56 -18.98
CA LEU A 448 -3.19 38.86 -18.46
C LEU A 448 -4.71 38.96 -18.41
N LEU A 449 -5.26 38.57 -17.27
CA LEU A 449 -6.67 38.78 -16.97
C LEU A 449 -6.92 40.26 -16.66
N LYS A 450 -7.74 40.95 -17.47
CA LYS A 450 -8.16 42.31 -17.11
C LYS A 450 -9.14 42.25 -15.94
N LEU A 451 -8.99 43.17 -15.00
CA LEU A 451 -9.91 43.32 -13.87
C LEU A 451 -11.35 43.58 -14.31
N THR A 452 -11.55 44.19 -15.49
CA THR A 452 -12.88 44.41 -16.09
C THR A 452 -13.59 43.11 -16.44
N ASP A 453 -12.84 42.12 -16.92
CA ASP A 453 -13.40 40.86 -17.43
C ASP A 453 -13.76 39.96 -16.22
N MET A 454 -12.93 40.01 -15.16
CA MET A 454 -13.26 39.43 -13.86
C MET A 454 -14.50 40.08 -13.23
N GLN A 455 -14.66 41.40 -13.37
CA GLN A 455 -15.83 42.09 -12.83
C GLN A 455 -17.09 41.65 -13.57
N ALA A 456 -17.07 41.63 -14.90
CA ALA A 456 -18.19 41.14 -15.71
C ALA A 456 -18.57 39.70 -15.35
N MET A 457 -17.58 38.83 -15.15
CA MET A 457 -17.83 37.45 -14.71
C MET A 457 -18.50 37.38 -13.34
N LEU A 458 -18.08 38.19 -12.36
CA LEU A 458 -18.75 38.23 -11.05
C LEU A 458 -20.18 38.78 -11.16
N ASP A 459 -20.40 39.77 -12.01
CA ASP A 459 -21.72 40.34 -12.26
C ASP A 459 -22.67 39.28 -12.85
N ASP A 460 -22.14 38.40 -13.71
CA ASP A 460 -22.85 37.26 -14.31
C ASP A 460 -23.15 36.11 -13.32
N LEU A 461 -22.55 36.10 -12.12
CA LEU A 461 -22.87 35.11 -11.08
C LEU A 461 -24.24 35.37 -10.40
N GLY A 462 -24.87 36.51 -10.70
CA GLY A 462 -26.25 36.82 -10.34
C GLY A 462 -26.41 37.74 -9.14
N SER A 463 -27.66 38.10 -8.83
CA SER A 463 -28.00 39.14 -7.85
C SER A 463 -27.45 38.89 -6.46
N PHE A 464 -27.39 37.63 -6.01
CA PHE A 464 -26.82 37.30 -4.71
C PHE A 464 -25.36 37.73 -4.58
N VAL A 465 -24.55 37.58 -5.64
CA VAL A 465 -23.14 37.99 -5.64
C VAL A 465 -23.03 39.51 -5.69
N LEU A 466 -23.84 40.16 -6.52
CA LEU A 466 -23.90 41.63 -6.61
C LEU A 466 -24.21 42.28 -5.25
N ASP A 467 -25.16 41.74 -4.50
CA ASP A 467 -25.50 42.24 -3.16
C ASP A 467 -24.29 42.10 -2.20
N ARG A 468 -23.56 40.98 -2.25
CA ARG A 468 -22.37 40.76 -1.42
C ARG A 468 -21.20 41.66 -1.82
N ILE A 469 -21.04 41.96 -3.11
CA ILE A 469 -20.02 42.90 -3.61
C ILE A 469 -20.28 44.29 -3.01
N GLN A 470 -21.53 44.74 -3.00
CA GLN A 470 -21.91 46.01 -2.40
C GLN A 470 -21.64 46.04 -0.89
N GLU A 471 -21.95 44.96 -0.18
CA GLU A 471 -21.71 44.84 1.27
C GLU A 471 -20.23 44.73 1.67
N ALA A 472 -19.40 44.08 0.83
CA ALA A 472 -17.97 43.92 1.10
C ALA A 472 -17.21 45.25 1.03
N GLY A 473 -17.65 46.16 0.17
CA GLY A 473 -16.99 47.44 -0.07
C GLY A 473 -15.84 47.35 -1.08
N VAL A 474 -15.50 48.51 -1.65
CA VAL A 474 -14.58 48.62 -2.81
C VAL A 474 -13.16 48.16 -2.47
N GLU A 475 -12.64 48.48 -1.28
CA GLU A 475 -11.26 48.14 -0.89
C GLU A 475 -11.07 46.62 -0.77
N VAL A 476 -11.97 45.93 -0.06
CA VAL A 476 -11.94 44.46 0.08
C VAL A 476 -12.12 43.79 -1.27
N MET A 477 -13.02 44.30 -2.11
CA MET A 477 -13.25 43.74 -3.44
C MET A 477 -12.05 43.90 -4.37
N ALA A 478 -11.28 44.99 -4.24
CA ALA A 478 -10.06 45.16 -5.03
C ALA A 478 -9.02 44.07 -4.72
N GLU A 479 -8.87 43.68 -3.46
CA GLU A 479 -7.99 42.58 -3.04
C GLU A 479 -8.50 41.22 -3.55
N VAL A 480 -9.79 40.92 -3.31
CA VAL A 480 -10.42 39.67 -3.77
C VAL A 480 -10.31 39.51 -5.30
N MET A 481 -10.51 40.58 -6.06
CA MET A 481 -10.41 40.58 -7.51
C MET A 481 -8.99 40.31 -8.01
N LYS A 482 -7.99 40.86 -7.31
CA LYS A 482 -6.58 40.59 -7.61
C LYS A 482 -6.23 39.13 -7.36
N ASP A 483 -6.73 38.55 -6.28
CA ASP A 483 -6.52 37.14 -5.96
C ASP A 483 -7.20 36.23 -7.00
N PHE A 484 -8.44 36.54 -7.40
CA PHE A 484 -9.15 35.81 -8.46
C PHE A 484 -8.42 35.85 -9.78
N ALA A 485 -7.95 37.03 -10.21
CA ALA A 485 -7.19 37.18 -11.43
C ALA A 485 -5.89 36.36 -11.36
N THR A 486 -5.14 36.47 -10.27
CA THR A 486 -3.86 35.77 -10.07
C THR A 486 -4.05 34.25 -10.08
N CYS A 487 -4.98 33.73 -9.29
CA CYS A 487 -5.26 32.31 -9.21
C CYS A 487 -5.80 31.76 -10.55
N SER A 488 -6.59 32.53 -11.29
CA SER A 488 -7.10 32.12 -12.62
C SER A 488 -5.99 32.06 -13.66
N VAL A 489 -5.11 33.06 -13.73
CA VAL A 489 -3.95 33.03 -14.63
C VAL A 489 -3.09 31.80 -14.34
N ASN A 490 -2.82 31.53 -13.05
CA ASN A 490 -2.05 30.36 -12.64
C ASN A 490 -2.75 29.06 -13.02
N LEU A 491 -4.08 28.97 -12.85
CA LEU A 491 -4.86 27.80 -13.27
C LEU A 491 -4.78 27.57 -14.79
N ILE A 492 -4.92 28.62 -15.60
CA ILE A 492 -4.80 28.55 -17.06
C ILE A 492 -3.40 28.05 -17.44
N ALA A 493 -2.36 28.66 -16.88
CA ALA A 493 -0.97 28.22 -17.10
C ALA A 493 -0.76 26.76 -16.70
N ASP A 494 -1.28 26.36 -15.54
CA ASP A 494 -1.17 24.99 -15.03
C ASP A 494 -1.90 23.97 -15.91
N VAL A 495 -3.10 24.28 -16.40
CA VAL A 495 -3.87 23.39 -17.28
C VAL A 495 -3.17 23.23 -18.63
N ILE A 496 -2.56 24.29 -19.17
CA ILE A 496 -1.75 24.22 -20.40
C ILE A 496 -0.56 23.27 -20.24
N THR A 497 0.02 23.18 -19.04
CA THR A 497 1.15 22.25 -18.79
C THR A 497 0.76 20.77 -18.76
N ILE A 498 -0.54 20.43 -18.80
CA ILE A 498 -0.98 19.04 -18.76
C ILE A 498 -0.64 18.34 -20.08
N ILE A 499 0.33 17.43 -20.01
CA ILE A 499 0.76 16.62 -21.15
C ILE A 499 0.48 15.16 -20.84
N VAL A 500 -0.49 14.57 -21.56
CA VAL A 500 -0.91 13.18 -21.33
C VAL A 500 0.11 12.17 -21.87
N GLU A 501 0.86 12.55 -22.91
CA GLU A 501 1.79 11.68 -23.65
C GLU A 501 3.18 12.30 -23.65
N LEU A 502 4.13 11.63 -23.01
CA LEU A 502 5.53 12.03 -22.95
C LEU A 502 6.41 10.97 -23.63
N ASP A 503 7.39 11.43 -24.40
CA ASP A 503 8.41 10.56 -24.97
C ASP A 503 9.58 10.33 -23.99
N TYR A 504 10.59 9.58 -24.45
CA TYR A 504 11.80 9.29 -23.68
C TYR A 504 12.64 10.52 -23.32
N SER A 505 12.47 11.64 -24.03
CA SER A 505 13.13 12.93 -23.77
C SER A 505 12.33 13.85 -22.85
N ASN A 506 11.17 13.37 -22.36
CA ASN A 506 10.23 14.14 -21.55
C ASN A 506 9.61 15.33 -22.30
N GLU A 507 9.54 15.20 -23.62
CA GLU A 507 8.81 16.12 -24.49
C GLU A 507 7.45 15.52 -24.83
N ALA A 508 6.51 16.38 -25.25
CA ALA A 508 5.21 15.91 -25.70
C ALA A 508 5.41 14.95 -26.88
N ALA A 509 5.00 13.70 -26.71
CA ALA A 509 5.15 12.70 -27.76
C ALA A 509 4.37 13.13 -29.02
N SER A 510 4.99 13.02 -30.19
CA SER A 510 4.30 13.18 -31.47
C SER A 510 3.35 12.00 -31.71
N GLU A 511 2.12 12.31 -32.09
CA GLU A 511 1.00 11.40 -32.45
C GLU A 511 1.19 9.92 -32.07
N MET A 512 0.77 9.57 -30.85
CA MET A 512 0.50 8.17 -30.53
C MET A 512 -0.69 7.67 -31.37
N PRO A 513 -0.71 6.38 -31.78
CA PRO A 513 -1.86 5.82 -32.48
C PRO A 513 -3.14 5.99 -31.64
N PRO A 514 -4.31 6.31 -32.25
CA PRO A 514 -5.56 6.60 -31.53
C PRO A 514 -6.20 5.30 -31.00
N VAL A 515 -5.51 4.62 -30.11
CA VAL A 515 -5.90 3.34 -29.54
C VAL A 515 -5.84 3.40 -28.01
N LEU A 516 -6.68 2.63 -27.34
CA LEU A 516 -6.66 2.52 -25.88
C LEU A 516 -5.32 1.93 -25.41
N PRO A 517 -4.88 2.19 -24.17
CA PRO A 517 -3.63 1.63 -23.66
C PRO A 517 -3.52 0.11 -23.82
N HIS A 518 -4.60 -0.64 -23.57
CA HIS A 518 -4.62 -2.10 -23.77
C HIS A 518 -4.71 -2.53 -25.24
N GLN A 519 -5.06 -1.62 -26.16
CA GLN A 519 -5.05 -1.86 -27.60
C GLN A 519 -3.68 -1.59 -28.23
N LEU A 520 -2.80 -0.81 -27.58
CA LEU A 520 -1.41 -0.62 -28.03
C LEU A 520 -0.68 -1.96 -28.18
N VAL A 521 -0.88 -2.88 -27.23
CA VAL A 521 -0.28 -4.23 -27.26
C VAL A 521 -0.96 -5.16 -28.28
N ALA A 522 -2.12 -4.79 -28.81
CA ALA A 522 -2.83 -5.52 -29.86
C ALA A 522 -2.54 -5.00 -31.27
N LEU A 523 -1.79 -3.88 -31.40
CA LEU A 523 -1.34 -3.38 -32.68
C LEU A 523 -0.44 -4.41 -33.37
N ARG A 524 -0.58 -4.56 -34.69
CA ARG A 524 0.33 -5.41 -35.44
C ARG A 524 1.73 -4.81 -35.35
N GLY A 525 2.77 -5.65 -35.27
CA GLY A 525 4.16 -5.17 -35.10
C GLY A 525 4.60 -4.12 -36.15
N ARG A 526 4.02 -4.14 -37.36
CA ARG A 526 4.23 -3.10 -38.39
C ARG A 526 3.60 -1.75 -38.03
N GLU A 527 2.38 -1.75 -37.52
CA GLU A 527 1.65 -0.55 -37.11
C GLU A 527 2.28 0.07 -35.87
N PHE A 528 2.68 -0.78 -34.91
CA PHE A 528 3.47 -0.38 -33.75
C PHE A 528 4.81 0.25 -34.17
N ALA A 529 5.52 -0.38 -35.12
CA ALA A 529 6.81 0.14 -35.59
C ALA A 529 6.72 1.40 -36.47
N GLN A 530 5.60 1.63 -37.16
CA GLN A 530 5.39 2.86 -37.93
C GLN A 530 4.94 4.05 -37.08
N GLY A 531 4.19 3.80 -36.01
CA GLY A 531 3.66 4.87 -35.15
C GLY A 531 4.51 5.21 -33.92
N ILE A 532 5.33 4.27 -33.41
CA ILE A 532 5.97 4.38 -32.08
C ILE A 532 7.51 4.24 -32.16
N LEU A 533 8.06 3.56 -33.18
CA LEU A 533 9.52 3.50 -33.36
C LEU A 533 9.97 4.67 -34.26
N PRO A 534 10.87 5.56 -33.80
CA PRO A 534 11.51 6.51 -34.69
C PRO A 534 12.20 5.71 -35.81
N ALA A 535 12.01 6.13 -37.07
CA ALA A 535 12.54 5.47 -38.27
C ALA A 535 14.05 5.14 -38.22
N LYS A 536 14.80 5.71 -37.27
CA LYS A 536 16.23 5.47 -37.02
C LYS A 536 16.57 4.16 -36.30
N GLN A 537 15.64 3.47 -35.63
CA GLN A 537 15.96 2.23 -34.90
C GLN A 537 15.93 0.96 -35.76
N PHE A 538 15.17 0.95 -36.86
CA PHE A 538 15.09 -0.22 -37.75
C PHE A 538 16.47 -0.59 -38.33
N SER A 539 17.32 0.41 -38.56
CA SER A 539 18.69 0.23 -39.07
C SER A 539 19.62 -0.46 -38.06
N ARG A 540 19.38 -0.34 -36.74
CA ARG A 540 20.19 -1.00 -35.70
C ARG A 540 19.79 -2.45 -35.46
N MET A 541 18.50 -2.79 -35.54
CA MET A 541 18.07 -4.20 -35.44
C MET A 541 18.47 -5.03 -36.67
N GLN A 542 18.56 -4.41 -37.85
CA GLN A 542 19.12 -5.08 -39.03
C GLN A 542 20.64 -5.31 -38.94
N ALA A 543 21.35 -4.53 -38.12
CA ALA A 543 22.79 -4.69 -37.90
C ALA A 543 23.16 -5.79 -36.88
N ILE A 544 22.17 -6.34 -36.14
CA ILE A 544 22.39 -7.42 -35.15
C ILE A 544 22.11 -8.82 -35.74
N LYS A 545 21.83 -8.92 -37.05
CA LYS A 545 21.84 -10.21 -37.77
C LYS A 545 22.92 -10.21 -38.83
N PHE A 546 23.85 -11.16 -38.67
CA PHE A 546 25.10 -11.41 -39.41
C PHE A 546 26.31 -10.59 -38.94
N ASN A 547 26.84 -10.98 -37.76
CA ASN A 547 28.18 -11.55 -37.67
C ASN A 547 28.23 -12.56 -36.52
#